data_AF-A0A1M6Y570-F1
#
_entry.id   AF-A0A1M6Y570-F1
#
_cell.length_a   1.000
_cell.length_b   1.000
_cell.length_c   1.000
_cell.angle_alpha   90.00
_cell.angle_beta   90.00
_cell.angle_gamma   90.00
#
_symmetry.space_group_name_H-M   'P 1'
#
loop_
_entity.id
_entity.type
_entity.pdbx_description
1 polymer ?
#
loop_
_entity_poly.entity_id
_entity_poly.type
_entity_poly.pdbx_seq_one_letter_code
_entity_poly.pdbx_strand_id
1 'polypeptide(L)'
;METKYFINTDLGYQDVSNKIIDDGYTYIDENRLINPKPMIFDYNELKWLRENLYNYVIYSYPMLSRQAFEDIRNISLDNIKSRPYIFTGFFHCLDEDIHLLKLKDVDNKVYNIYLIKYETWSDEEDTTKYGIIKKIRFENEEWYRNFFTNETDYNENKYS
;
A
#
# COMPACT_ATOMS: atom_id res chain seq x y z
N MET A 1 18.77 -1.09 28.69
CA MET A 1 18.52 -2.06 27.61
C MET A 1 17.86 -1.28 26.50
N GLU A 2 18.44 -1.27 25.31
CA GLU A 2 17.76 -0.71 24.14
C GLU A 2 16.58 -1.62 23.80
N THR A 3 15.39 -1.04 23.67
CA THR A 3 14.20 -1.77 23.25
C THR A 3 14.38 -2.15 21.79
N LYS A 4 14.35 -3.46 21.50
CA LYS A 4 14.40 -3.97 20.12
C LYS A 4 13.01 -4.22 19.57
N TYR A 5 12.83 -3.90 18.30
CA TYR A 5 11.60 -4.10 17.56
C TYR A 5 11.87 -4.93 16.31
N PHE A 6 10.99 -5.90 16.06
CA PHE A 6 11.11 -6.79 14.92
C PHE A 6 9.80 -6.83 14.14
N ILE A 7 9.92 -6.93 12.82
CA ILE A 7 8.80 -7.29 11.94
C ILE A 7 9.08 -8.62 11.26
N ASN A 8 8.04 -9.40 11.04
CA ASN A 8 8.06 -10.65 10.32
C ASN A 8 8.05 -10.36 8.81
N THR A 9 8.91 -11.07 8.08
CA THR A 9 8.97 -11.06 6.61
C THR A 9 9.18 -12.49 6.11
N ASP A 10 9.05 -12.74 4.81
CA ASP A 10 9.32 -14.07 4.24
C ASP A 10 10.79 -14.49 4.37
N LEU A 11 11.69 -13.56 4.68
CA LEU A 11 13.10 -13.82 5.01
C LEU A 11 13.33 -14.05 6.50
N GLY A 12 12.28 -14.01 7.33
CA GLY A 12 12.33 -14.08 8.79
C GLY A 12 12.29 -12.70 9.46
N TYR A 13 12.33 -12.70 10.80
CA TYR A 13 12.24 -11.47 11.58
C TYR A 13 13.38 -10.48 11.27
N GLN A 14 13.02 -9.26 10.86
CA GLN A 14 13.94 -8.16 10.56
C GLN A 14 13.95 -7.14 11.72
N ASP A 15 15.13 -6.72 12.16
CA ASP A 15 15.29 -5.67 13.19
C ASP A 15 14.95 -4.30 12.58
N VAL A 16 13.91 -3.66 13.10
CA VAL A 16 13.43 -2.33 12.67
C VAL A 16 13.57 -1.28 13.76
N SER A 17 14.40 -1.53 14.77
CA SER A 17 14.56 -0.63 15.92
C SER A 17 14.96 0.78 15.48
N ASN A 18 15.85 0.91 14.50
CA ASN A 18 16.27 2.22 13.97
C ASN A 18 15.11 2.98 13.28
N LYS A 19 14.23 2.28 12.54
CA LYS A 19 13.06 2.93 11.91
C LYS A 19 12.11 3.53 12.96
N ILE A 20 11.97 2.87 14.12
CA ILE A 20 11.10 3.35 15.20
C ILE A 20 11.79 4.45 16.03
N ILE A 21 13.04 4.21 16.45
CA ILE A 21 13.77 5.09 17.36
C ILE A 21 14.28 6.34 16.64
N ASP A 22 14.86 6.18 15.46
CA ASP A 22 15.52 7.26 14.73
C ASP A 22 14.59 7.94 13.71
N ASP A 23 13.83 7.15 12.96
CA ASP A 23 12.96 7.68 11.89
C ASP A 23 11.54 8.03 12.36
N GLY A 24 11.16 7.63 13.58
CA GLY A 24 9.89 7.99 14.23
C GLY A 24 8.68 7.15 13.81
N TYR A 25 8.89 5.95 13.27
CA TYR A 25 7.80 5.04 12.93
C TYR A 25 7.03 4.58 14.16
N THR A 26 5.70 4.46 14.03
CA THR A 26 4.87 3.92 15.11
C THR A 26 4.65 2.43 14.88
N TYR A 27 5.04 1.59 15.83
CA TYR A 27 4.78 0.16 15.78
C TYR A 27 3.28 -0.14 15.92
N ILE A 28 2.71 -0.91 14.99
CA ILE A 28 1.34 -1.42 15.10
C ILE A 28 1.38 -2.86 15.62
N ASP A 29 2.01 -3.75 14.85
CA ASP A 29 2.10 -5.18 15.13
C ASP A 29 3.33 -5.80 14.46
N GLU A 30 3.44 -7.13 14.52
CA GLU A 30 4.60 -7.86 13.99
C GLU A 30 4.77 -7.78 12.46
N ASN A 31 3.81 -7.24 11.72
CA ASN A 31 3.90 -7.09 10.27
C ASN A 31 3.87 -5.63 9.81
N ARG A 32 3.49 -4.68 10.68
CA ARG A 32 3.13 -3.31 10.29
C ARG A 32 3.73 -2.21 11.16
N LEU A 33 4.18 -1.14 10.52
CA LEU A 33 4.54 0.14 11.14
C LEU A 33 3.76 1.30 10.48
N ILE A 34 3.61 2.44 11.15
CA ILE A 34 3.10 3.69 10.56
C ILE A 34 4.28 4.60 10.25
N ASN A 35 4.42 4.98 8.98
CA ASN A 35 5.41 5.96 8.55
C ASN A 35 4.97 7.38 8.98
N PRO A 36 5.79 8.12 9.75
CA PRO A 36 5.43 9.47 10.21
C PRO A 36 5.52 10.51 9.09
N LYS A 37 6.18 10.16 7.98
CA LYS A 37 6.34 11.04 6.82
C LYS A 37 5.43 10.52 5.70
N PRO A 38 4.61 11.38 5.09
CA PRO A 38 3.78 10.96 3.98
C PRO A 38 4.63 10.57 2.78
N MET A 39 4.21 9.54 2.04
CA MET A 39 4.83 9.18 0.77
C MET A 39 4.78 10.37 -0.19
N ILE A 40 5.94 10.72 -0.74
CA ILE A 40 6.07 11.80 -1.70
C ILE A 40 6.01 11.20 -3.10
N PHE A 41 4.98 11.56 -3.85
CA PHE A 41 4.89 11.24 -5.27
C PHE A 41 5.43 12.37 -6.13
N ASP A 42 6.29 12.06 -7.09
CA ASP A 42 6.68 13.01 -8.13
C ASP A 42 5.57 13.20 -9.18
N TYR A 43 5.77 14.16 -10.09
CA TYR A 43 4.78 14.46 -11.11
C TYR A 43 4.48 13.28 -12.06
N ASN A 44 5.49 12.51 -12.45
CA ASN A 44 5.32 11.39 -13.37
C ASN A 44 4.60 10.23 -12.69
N GLU A 45 4.91 10.00 -11.41
CA GLU A 45 4.23 9.02 -10.56
C GLU A 45 2.74 9.36 -10.39
N LEU A 46 2.42 10.63 -10.09
CA LEU A 46 1.02 11.10 -10.00
C LEU A 46 0.28 10.98 -11.33
N LYS A 47 0.95 11.30 -12.45
CA LYS A 47 0.38 11.14 -13.79
C LYS A 47 0.08 9.67 -14.08
N TRP A 48 1.03 8.77 -13.81
CA TRP A 48 0.86 7.33 -14.01
C TRP A 48 -0.29 6.78 -13.18
N LEU A 49 -0.40 7.18 -11.90
CA LEU A 49 -1.52 6.80 -11.03
C LEU A 49 -2.86 7.16 -11.65
N ARG A 50 -3.00 8.40 -12.14
CA ARG A 50 -4.24 8.88 -12.77
C ARG A 50 -4.60 8.08 -14.04
N GLU A 51 -3.60 7.72 -14.83
CA GLU A 51 -3.79 7.01 -16.11
C GLU A 51 -4.14 5.53 -15.91
N ASN A 52 -3.72 4.91 -14.79
CA ASN A 52 -3.84 3.46 -14.59
C ASN A 52 -4.87 3.05 -13.53
N LEU A 53 -5.18 3.91 -12.55
CA LEU A 53 -6.08 3.60 -11.44
C LEU A 53 -7.45 3.13 -11.95
N TYR A 54 -8.06 3.87 -12.88
CA TYR A 54 -9.39 3.52 -13.40
C TYR A 54 -9.45 2.12 -14.01
N ASN A 55 -8.47 1.77 -14.86
CA ASN A 55 -8.41 0.46 -15.51
C ASN A 55 -8.19 -0.65 -14.47
N TYR A 56 -7.32 -0.41 -13.49
CA TYR A 56 -7.09 -1.34 -12.39
C TYR A 56 -8.37 -1.63 -11.60
N VAL A 57 -9.15 -0.59 -11.24
CA VAL A 57 -10.36 -0.80 -10.45
C VAL A 57 -11.42 -1.58 -11.21
N ILE A 58 -11.62 -1.30 -12.50
CA ILE A 58 -12.59 -2.06 -13.31
C ILE A 58 -12.24 -3.54 -13.36
N TYR A 59 -10.95 -3.85 -13.51
CA TYR A 59 -10.49 -5.23 -13.55
C TYR A 59 -10.64 -5.93 -12.21
N SER A 60 -10.23 -5.27 -11.12
CA SER A 60 -10.14 -5.86 -9.78
C SER A 60 -11.48 -5.88 -9.05
N TYR A 61 -12.40 -4.98 -9.40
CA TYR A 61 -13.69 -4.80 -8.73
C TYR A 61 -14.84 -4.68 -9.75
N PRO A 62 -15.08 -5.70 -10.61
CA PRO A 62 -16.05 -5.62 -11.70
C PRO A 62 -17.50 -5.48 -11.23
N MET A 63 -17.78 -5.77 -9.95
CA MET A 63 -19.09 -5.64 -9.32
C MET A 63 -19.44 -4.22 -8.87
N LEU A 64 -18.52 -3.26 -8.93
CA LEU A 64 -18.79 -1.88 -8.53
C LEU A 64 -19.82 -1.20 -9.45
N SER A 65 -20.53 -0.23 -8.89
CA SER A 65 -21.52 0.52 -9.63
C SER A 65 -20.89 1.48 -10.63
N ARG A 66 -21.65 1.87 -11.67
CA ARG A 66 -21.23 2.92 -12.61
C ARG A 66 -20.85 4.23 -11.90
N GLN A 67 -21.57 4.59 -10.84
CA GLN A 67 -21.26 5.78 -10.06
C GLN A 67 -19.89 5.67 -9.38
N ALA A 68 -19.58 4.52 -8.77
CA ALA A 68 -18.26 4.30 -8.17
C ALA A 68 -17.13 4.39 -9.22
N PHE A 69 -17.35 3.91 -10.45
CA PHE A 69 -16.40 4.08 -11.55
C PHE A 69 -16.20 5.54 -11.98
N GLU A 70 -17.27 6.34 -12.01
CA GLU A 70 -17.14 7.78 -12.29
C GLU A 70 -16.45 8.52 -11.14
N ASP A 71 -16.69 8.13 -9.88
CA ASP A 71 -16.01 8.73 -8.73
C ASP A 71 -14.49 8.50 -8.79
N ILE A 72 -14.05 7.31 -9.25
CA ILE A 72 -12.63 6.99 -9.43
C ILE A 72 -11.97 7.85 -10.50
N ARG A 73 -12.68 8.14 -11.60
CA ARG A 73 -12.17 9.04 -12.65
C ARG A 73 -11.93 10.46 -12.13
N ASN A 74 -12.67 10.85 -11.12
CA ASN A 74 -12.66 12.19 -10.54
C ASN A 74 -11.86 12.29 -9.23
N ILE A 75 -11.17 11.24 -8.81
CA ILE A 75 -10.26 11.30 -7.65
C ILE A 75 -9.20 12.37 -7.89
N SER A 76 -9.13 13.34 -6.98
CA SER A 76 -8.08 14.35 -6.99
C SER A 76 -6.75 13.76 -6.49
N LEU A 77 -5.64 14.29 -7.00
CA LEU A 77 -4.31 13.93 -6.52
C LEU A 77 -4.10 14.31 -5.04
N ASP A 78 -4.82 15.32 -4.54
CA ASP A 78 -4.75 15.73 -3.13
C ASP A 78 -5.43 14.72 -2.20
N ASN A 79 -6.47 14.02 -2.67
CA ASN A 79 -7.06 12.89 -1.93
C ASN A 79 -6.08 11.72 -1.81
N ILE A 80 -5.21 11.52 -2.81
CA ILE A 80 -4.16 10.50 -2.77
C ILE A 80 -3.03 10.90 -1.79
N LYS A 81 -2.82 12.19 -1.53
CA LYS A 81 -1.71 12.66 -0.68
C LYS A 81 -2.01 12.72 0.83
N SER A 82 -3.27 12.62 1.25
CA SER A 82 -3.72 13.01 2.60
C SER A 82 -3.91 11.86 3.60
N ARG A 83 -3.61 10.61 3.23
CA ARG A 83 -3.87 9.44 4.09
C ARG A 83 -2.59 8.91 4.76
N PRO A 84 -2.70 8.29 5.96
CA PRO A 84 -1.57 7.68 6.63
C PRO A 84 -1.01 6.53 5.79
N TYR A 85 0.32 6.39 5.83
CA TYR A 85 1.04 5.36 5.09
C TYR A 85 1.39 4.24 6.04
N ILE A 86 1.00 3.03 5.65
CA ILE A 86 1.28 1.82 6.40
C ILE A 86 2.49 1.17 5.75
N PHE A 87 3.51 0.98 6.56
CA PHE A 87 4.68 0.19 6.25
C PHE A 87 4.36 -1.27 6.55
N THR A 88 4.50 -2.16 5.57
CA THR A 88 4.24 -3.58 5.78
C THR A 88 5.42 -4.39 5.30
N GLY A 89 5.91 -5.32 6.12
CA GLY A 89 6.93 -6.28 5.69
C GLY A 89 6.30 -7.31 4.75
N PHE A 90 6.69 -7.33 3.48
CA PHE A 90 6.25 -8.36 2.53
C PHE A 90 7.41 -8.77 1.61
N PHE A 91 7.67 -10.07 1.49
CA PHE A 91 8.82 -10.62 0.78
C PHE A 91 10.17 -9.99 1.17
N HIS A 92 10.82 -9.32 0.21
CA HIS A 92 12.21 -8.83 0.30
C HIS A 92 12.28 -7.30 0.49
N CYS A 93 11.14 -6.61 0.56
CA CYS A 93 11.10 -5.16 0.54
C CYS A 93 10.72 -4.62 1.92
N LEU A 94 11.71 -4.02 2.58
CA LEU A 94 11.55 -3.32 3.84
C LEU A 94 11.08 -1.88 3.64
N ASP A 95 10.53 -1.48 2.50
CA ASP A 95 10.10 -0.09 2.22
C ASP A 95 8.87 -0.02 1.29
N GLU A 96 7.85 -0.86 1.52
CA GLU A 96 6.56 -0.79 0.83
C GLU A 96 5.63 0.19 1.58
N ASP A 97 5.65 1.47 1.22
CA ASP A 97 4.67 2.43 1.72
C ASP A 97 3.31 2.15 1.05
N ILE A 98 2.28 1.86 1.84
CA ILE A 98 0.93 1.56 1.34
C ILE A 98 0.01 2.76 1.52
N HIS A 99 -0.51 3.29 0.42
CA HIS A 99 -1.62 4.26 0.43
C HIS A 99 -2.96 3.55 0.25
N LEU A 100 -3.90 3.80 1.14
CA LEU A 100 -5.22 3.19 1.11
C LEU A 100 -6.26 4.10 0.46
N LEU A 101 -6.72 3.78 -0.75
CA LEU A 101 -7.90 4.40 -1.35
C LEU A 101 -9.15 3.58 -0.97
N LYS A 102 -10.19 4.25 -0.46
CA LYS A 102 -11.47 3.60 -0.09
C LYS A 102 -12.55 3.92 -1.10
N LEU A 103 -13.19 2.90 -1.63
CA LEU A 103 -14.38 2.98 -2.48
C LEU A 103 -15.59 2.46 -1.72
N LYS A 104 -16.77 2.96 -2.06
CA LYS A 104 -18.04 2.43 -1.54
C LYS A 104 -18.92 2.01 -2.70
N ASP A 105 -19.58 0.86 -2.57
CA ASP A 105 -20.64 0.48 -3.49
C ASP A 105 -22.00 1.09 -3.07
N VAL A 106 -23.05 0.72 -3.80
CA VAL A 106 -24.43 1.18 -3.57
C VAL A 106 -25.00 0.77 -2.22
N ASP A 107 -24.46 -0.31 -1.62
CA ASP A 107 -24.87 -0.84 -0.31
C ASP A 107 -23.98 -0.31 0.82
N ASN A 108 -23.16 0.72 0.55
CA ASN A 108 -22.14 1.27 1.44
C ASN A 108 -21.03 0.29 1.85
N LYS A 109 -20.88 -0.83 1.15
CA LYS A 109 -19.76 -1.75 1.38
C LYS A 109 -18.46 -1.08 0.94
N VAL A 110 -17.47 -1.13 1.82
CA VAL A 110 -16.16 -0.51 1.60
C VAL A 110 -15.23 -1.49 0.90
N TYR A 111 -14.57 -1.01 -0.14
CA TYR A 111 -13.50 -1.71 -0.85
C TYR A 111 -12.22 -0.89 -0.76
N ASN A 112 -11.12 -1.52 -0.37
CA ASN A 112 -9.82 -0.88 -0.31
C ASN A 112 -9.01 -1.13 -1.59
N ILE A 113 -8.30 -0.10 -2.05
CA ILE A 113 -7.25 -0.21 -3.05
C ILE A 113 -5.97 0.25 -2.38
N TYR A 114 -4.93 -0.55 -2.53
CA TYR A 114 -3.63 -0.34 -1.92
C TYR A 114 -2.68 0.16 -3.01
N LEU A 115 -2.07 1.33 -2.83
CA LEU A 115 -0.99 1.82 -3.70
C LEU A 115 0.32 1.58 -2.97
N ILE A 116 1.14 0.72 -3.53
CA ILE A 116 2.46 0.40 -2.97
C ILE A 116 3.48 1.21 -3.73
N LYS A 117 4.35 1.92 -3.01
CA LYS A 117 5.56 2.52 -3.59
C LYS A 117 6.81 1.88 -3.03
N TYR A 118 7.75 1.57 -3.91
CA TYR A 118 9.06 1.03 -3.59
C TYR A 118 10.10 2.15 -3.54
N GLU A 119 10.89 2.17 -2.47
CA GLU A 119 12.08 3.03 -2.39
C GLU A 119 13.24 2.43 -3.20
N THR A 120 13.48 1.12 -3.05
CA THR A 120 14.45 0.34 -3.84
C THR A 120 13.83 -1.01 -4.22
N TRP A 121 13.87 -1.38 -5.50
CA TRP A 121 13.56 -2.73 -5.96
C TRP A 121 14.91 -3.42 -6.22
N SER A 122 15.23 -4.49 -5.47
CA SER A 122 16.56 -5.11 -5.48
C SER A 122 16.84 -6.02 -6.69
N ASP A 123 15.85 -6.28 -7.54
CA ASP A 123 16.06 -7.08 -8.75
C ASP A 123 16.60 -6.22 -9.90
N GLU A 124 17.91 -6.28 -10.12
CA GLU A 124 18.65 -5.64 -11.22
C GLU A 124 18.25 -6.14 -12.63
N GLU A 125 17.29 -7.06 -12.79
CA GLU A 125 17.09 -7.79 -14.06
C GLU A 125 15.98 -7.29 -15.00
N ASP A 126 15.16 -6.29 -14.65
CA ASP A 126 14.07 -5.84 -15.55
C ASP A 126 14.27 -4.42 -16.08
N THR A 127 15.49 -4.12 -16.56
CA THR A 127 15.88 -2.84 -17.17
C THR A 127 15.58 -2.75 -18.67
N THR A 128 14.61 -3.51 -19.20
CA THR A 128 14.32 -3.48 -20.63
C THR A 128 12.97 -2.87 -20.99
N LYS A 129 13.07 -1.69 -21.63
CA LYS A 129 12.20 -1.11 -22.67
C LYS A 129 11.21 0.02 -22.30
N TYR A 130 10.96 0.32 -21.04
CA TYR A 130 10.15 1.50 -20.66
C TYR A 130 10.74 2.15 -19.41
N GLY A 131 11.44 3.28 -19.58
CA GLY A 131 12.26 3.94 -18.55
C GLY A 131 11.54 4.54 -17.34
N ILE A 132 10.34 4.07 -16.98
CA ILE A 132 9.60 4.41 -15.76
C ILE A 132 8.69 3.21 -15.37
N ILE A 133 9.23 2.07 -14.94
CA ILE A 133 8.45 0.92 -14.40
C ILE A 133 9.42 0.18 -13.44
N LYS A 134 9.25 -0.07 -12.14
CA LYS A 134 8.09 -0.41 -11.29
C LYS A 134 8.26 0.20 -9.86
N LYS A 135 8.21 1.52 -9.71
CA LYS A 135 8.20 2.12 -8.35
C LYS A 135 6.83 2.06 -7.69
N ILE A 136 5.76 1.92 -8.46
CA ILE A 136 4.39 1.97 -7.94
C ILE A 136 3.58 0.79 -8.46
N ARG A 137 2.80 0.18 -7.58
CA ARG A 137 1.93 -0.98 -7.83
C ARG A 137 0.55 -0.75 -7.20
N PHE A 138 -0.49 -1.23 -7.86
CA PHE A 138 -1.85 -1.28 -7.30
C PHE A 138 -2.13 -2.70 -6.78
N GLU A 139 -2.68 -2.80 -5.58
CA GLU A 139 -3.10 -4.06 -4.96
C GLU A 139 -4.52 -3.97 -4.39
N ASN A 140 -5.16 -5.12 -4.26
CA ASN A 140 -6.55 -5.28 -3.85
C ASN A 140 -6.64 -5.93 -2.46
N GLU A 141 -7.86 -6.13 -1.99
CA GLU A 141 -8.14 -6.84 -0.73
C GLU A 141 -7.57 -8.26 -0.70
N GLU A 142 -7.51 -8.96 -1.84
CA GLU A 142 -6.95 -10.32 -1.92
C GLU A 142 -5.45 -10.32 -1.62
N TRP A 143 -4.71 -9.33 -2.13
CA TRP A 143 -3.31 -9.16 -1.77
C TRP A 143 -3.14 -8.88 -0.27
N TYR A 144 -3.90 -7.94 0.28
CA TYR A 144 -3.81 -7.56 1.69
C TYR A 144 -4.25 -8.68 2.65
N ARG A 145 -5.15 -9.56 2.22
CA ARG A 145 -5.56 -10.75 2.97
C ARG A 145 -4.41 -11.70 3.28
N ASN A 146 -3.33 -11.67 2.50
CA ASN A 146 -2.14 -12.52 2.71
C ASN A 146 -1.36 -12.14 3.98
N PHE A 147 -1.58 -10.96 4.55
CA PHE A 147 -0.95 -10.56 5.82
C PHE A 147 -1.55 -11.23 7.05
N PHE A 148 -2.69 -11.92 6.90
CA PHE A 148 -3.43 -12.47 8.02
C PHE A 148 -3.50 -13.99 7.93
N THR A 149 -3.28 -14.66 9.05
CA THR A 149 -3.31 -16.13 9.10
C THR A 149 -4.71 -16.69 8.84
N ASN A 150 -5.76 -15.93 9.17
CA ASN A 150 -7.14 -16.36 9.00
C ASN A 150 -8.09 -15.20 8.72
N GLU A 151 -9.34 -15.55 8.38
CA GLU A 151 -10.38 -14.61 7.96
C GLU A 151 -10.88 -13.73 9.12
N THR A 152 -10.86 -14.23 10.35
CA THR A 152 -11.32 -13.45 11.53
C THR A 152 -10.36 -12.32 11.80
N ASP A 153 -9.07 -12.64 11.87
CA ASP A 153 -7.99 -11.70 12.08
C ASP A 153 -7.95 -10.60 11.00
N TYR A 154 -8.10 -10.98 9.73
CA TYR A 154 -8.25 -10.02 8.64
C TYR A 154 -9.44 -9.06 8.84
N ASN A 155 -10.62 -9.59 9.17
CA ASN A 155 -11.83 -8.75 9.31
C ASN A 155 -11.76 -7.79 10.49
N GLU A 156 -11.05 -8.14 11.56
CA GLU A 156 -10.81 -7.28 12.73
C GLU A 156 -9.80 -6.16 12.45
N ASN A 157 -8.87 -6.37 11.53
CA ASN A 157 -7.72 -5.48 11.33
C ASN A 157 -7.69 -4.70 10.01
N LYS A 158 -8.51 -5.06 9.01
CA LYS A 158 -8.44 -4.45 7.66
C LYS A 158 -8.77 -2.96 7.53
N TYR A 159 -9.23 -2.33 8.60
CA TYR A 159 -9.55 -0.90 8.63
C TYR A 159 -8.83 -0.13 9.75
N SER A 160 -7.96 -0.82 10.49
CA SER A 160 -7.15 -0.35 11.60
C SER A 160 -5.78 0.09 11.09
#